data_AF-A0A368C491-F1
#
_entry.id   AF-A0A368C491-F1
#
_cell.length_a   1.000
_cell.length_b   1.000
_cell.length_c   1.000
_cell.angle_alpha   90.00
_cell.angle_beta   90.00
_cell.angle_gamma   90.00
#
_symmetry.space_group_name_H-M   'P 1'
#
loop_
_entity.id
_entity.type
_entity.pdbx_description
1 polymer ?
#
loop_
_entity_poly.entity_id
_entity_poly.type
_entity_poly.pdbx_seq_one_letter_code
_entity_poly.pdbx_strand_id
1 'polypeptide(L)'
;MTKLNSFLQTLGALGIIASLIFVGMELRQTQKIALNSQNQARTETLIRTAEFFYENGLPYHEWLKQGIEEEDEDLIATYKHMAWWIYNNDYSQYKSGLMQEDLFEAKKNGPMARNVNGKNYLECIISKEVWDVRKNNFQPEFTQLIDSLSVPCDQMEK
;
A
#
# COMPACT_ATOMS: atom_id res chain seq x y z
N MET A 1 -1.48 -7.49 -63.64
CA MET A 1 -2.30 -7.03 -62.49
C MET A 1 -2.11 -7.87 -61.22
N THR A 2 -1.84 -9.17 -61.30
CA THR A 2 -1.69 -10.08 -60.13
C THR A 2 -0.51 -9.77 -59.20
N LYS A 3 0.66 -9.36 -59.73
CA LYS A 3 1.84 -9.03 -58.91
C LYS A 3 1.65 -7.77 -58.05
N LEU A 4 0.95 -6.77 -58.56
CA LEU A 4 0.70 -5.51 -57.85
C LEU A 4 -0.23 -5.72 -56.65
N ASN A 5 -1.27 -6.54 -56.82
CA ASN A 5 -2.18 -6.88 -55.74
C ASN A 5 -1.48 -7.66 -54.62
N SER A 6 -0.65 -8.64 -54.98
CA SER A 6 0.15 -9.41 -54.01
C SER A 6 1.15 -8.53 -53.23
N PHE A 7 1.75 -7.53 -53.88
CA PHE A 7 2.65 -6.58 -53.24
C PHE A 7 1.92 -5.67 -52.24
N LEU A 8 0.78 -5.09 -52.65
CA LEU A 8 -0.05 -4.25 -51.78
C LEU A 8 -0.59 -5.02 -50.58
N GLN A 9 -0.97 -6.29 -50.77
CA GLN A 9 -1.46 -7.15 -49.69
C GLN A 9 -0.35 -7.47 -48.68
N THR A 10 0.88 -7.71 -49.15
CA THR A 10 2.05 -7.93 -48.28
C THR A 10 2.41 -6.66 -47.50
N LEU A 11 2.40 -5.49 -48.17
CA LEU A 11 2.62 -4.20 -47.49
C LEU A 11 1.52 -3.89 -46.47
N GLY A 12 0.26 -4.19 -46.77
CA GLY A 12 -0.84 -4.02 -45.83
C GLY A 12 -0.69 -4.89 -44.59
N ALA A 13 -0.32 -6.17 -44.77
CA ALA A 13 -0.04 -7.08 -43.66
C ALA A 13 1.16 -6.60 -42.82
N LEU A 14 2.25 -6.14 -43.46
CA LEU A 14 3.39 -5.54 -42.78
C LEU A 14 3.03 -4.26 -42.02
N GLY A 15 2.15 -3.43 -42.57
CA GLY A 15 1.63 -2.23 -41.91
C GLY A 15 0.84 -2.55 -40.63
N ILE A 16 0.00 -3.59 -40.66
CA ILE A 16 -0.73 -4.07 -39.47
C ILE A 16 0.23 -4.64 -38.43
N ILE A 17 1.22 -5.43 -38.84
CA ILE A 17 2.22 -5.98 -37.91
C ILE A 17 3.03 -4.84 -37.26
N ALA A 18 3.46 -3.86 -38.05
CA ALA A 18 4.21 -2.70 -37.55
C ALA A 18 3.37 -1.86 -36.58
N SER A 19 2.07 -1.64 -36.85
CA SER A 19 1.20 -0.90 -35.94
C SER A 19 0.97 -1.65 -34.63
N LEU A 20 0.80 -2.96 -34.66
CA LEU A 20 0.66 -3.78 -33.44
C LEU A 20 1.92 -3.78 -32.58
N ILE A 21 3.11 -3.81 -33.19
CA ILE A 21 4.38 -3.68 -32.46
C ILE A 21 4.46 -2.32 -31.77
N PHE A 22 4.12 -1.24 -32.48
CA PHE A 22 4.13 0.10 -31.92
C PHE A 22 3.16 0.24 -30.73
N VAL A 23 1.92 -0.24 -30.87
CA VAL A 23 0.93 -0.25 -29.79
C VAL A 23 1.43 -1.09 -28.60
N GLY A 24 2.03 -2.25 -28.86
CA GLY A 24 2.61 -3.08 -27.80
C GLY A 24 3.73 -2.38 -27.03
N MET A 25 4.56 -1.59 -27.71
CA MET A 25 5.59 -0.77 -27.09
C MET A 25 4.99 0.38 -26.25
N GLU A 26 3.99 1.08 -26.79
CA GLU A 26 3.30 2.18 -26.11
C GLU A 26 2.60 1.69 -24.82
N LEU A 27 1.91 0.55 -24.87
CA LEU A 27 1.26 -0.05 -23.70
C LEU A 27 2.28 -0.39 -22.60
N ARG A 28 3.45 -0.95 -22.96
CA ARG A 28 4.52 -1.23 -21.99
C ARG A 28 5.07 0.04 -21.36
N GLN A 29 5.24 1.09 -22.16
CA GLN A 29 5.71 2.38 -21.67
C GLN A 29 4.69 3.01 -20.72
N THR A 30 3.42 3.04 -21.09
CA THR A 30 2.33 3.54 -20.26
C THR A 30 2.22 2.77 -18.94
N GLN A 31 2.32 1.44 -18.97
CA GLN A 31 2.32 0.63 -17.76
C GLN A 31 3.50 0.99 -16.83
N LYS A 32 4.70 1.18 -17.39
CA LYS A 32 5.88 1.57 -16.60
C LYS A 32 5.72 2.96 -15.98
N ILE A 33 5.16 3.92 -16.72
CA ILE A 33 4.88 5.27 -16.21
C ILE A 33 3.83 5.20 -15.10
N ALA A 34 2.75 4.45 -15.29
CA ALA A 34 1.70 4.29 -14.28
C ALA A 34 2.25 3.69 -12.97
N LEU A 35 3.07 2.63 -13.05
CA LEU A 35 3.70 2.03 -11.88
C LEU A 35 4.64 3.02 -11.16
N ASN A 36 5.46 3.75 -11.91
CA ASN A 36 6.35 4.76 -11.32
C ASN A 36 5.58 5.90 -10.67
N SER A 37 4.52 6.39 -11.30
CA SER A 37 3.63 7.42 -10.76
C SER A 37 2.94 6.94 -9.48
N GLN A 38 2.49 5.67 -9.43
CA GLN A 38 1.96 5.06 -8.23
C GLN A 38 3.01 5.02 -7.11
N ASN A 39 4.23 4.59 -7.40
CA ASN A 39 5.33 4.56 -6.42
C ASN A 39 5.69 5.97 -5.91
N GLN A 40 5.65 6.98 -6.78
CA GLN A 40 5.84 8.38 -6.42
C GLN A 40 4.74 8.87 -5.48
N ALA A 41 3.45 8.64 -5.83
CA ALA A 41 2.32 9.05 -5.00
C ALA A 41 2.35 8.39 -3.60
N ARG A 42 2.78 7.13 -3.52
CA ARG A 42 2.97 6.43 -2.24
C ARG A 42 4.10 7.03 -1.42
N THR A 43 5.21 7.38 -2.06
CA THR A 43 6.36 8.03 -1.40
C THR A 43 5.97 9.42 -0.89
N GLU A 44 5.24 10.19 -1.69
CA GLU A 44 4.70 11.49 -1.28
C GLU A 44 3.74 11.38 -0.09
N THR A 45 2.87 10.37 -0.08
CA THR A 45 1.99 10.10 1.06
C THR A 45 2.78 9.84 2.36
N LEU A 46 3.88 9.08 2.27
CA LEU A 46 4.75 8.83 3.42
C LEU A 46 5.45 10.10 3.91
N ILE A 47 5.94 10.95 2.99
CA ILE A 47 6.56 12.24 3.33
C ILE A 47 5.53 13.15 4.02
N ARG A 48 4.34 13.31 3.43
CA ARG A 48 3.23 14.10 4.01
C ARG A 48 2.80 13.59 5.38
N THR A 49 2.83 12.27 5.58
CA THR A 49 2.54 11.69 6.89
C THR A 49 3.60 12.11 7.91
N ALA A 50 4.89 12.05 7.55
CA ALA A 50 5.97 12.49 8.44
C ALA A 50 5.90 14.00 8.74
N GLU A 51 5.52 14.81 7.75
CA GLU A 51 5.25 16.25 7.92
C GLU A 51 4.09 16.49 8.88
N PHE A 52 2.95 15.81 8.70
CA PHE A 52 1.79 15.90 9.60
C PHE A 52 2.16 15.61 11.06
N PHE A 53 2.94 14.56 11.29
CA PHE A 53 3.45 14.22 12.62
C PHE A 53 4.37 15.31 13.20
N TYR A 54 5.32 15.79 12.40
CA TYR A 54 6.22 16.86 12.81
C TYR A 54 5.50 18.17 13.15
N GLU A 55 4.51 18.58 12.34
CA GLU A 55 3.72 19.79 12.57
C GLU A 55 2.84 19.72 13.82
N ASN A 56 2.45 18.51 14.25
CA ASN A 56 1.63 18.28 15.43
C ASN A 56 2.44 17.92 16.69
N GLY A 57 3.76 18.15 16.69
CA GLY A 57 4.59 18.04 17.90
C GLY A 57 5.15 16.64 18.20
N LEU A 58 4.87 15.64 17.36
CA LEU A 58 5.41 14.28 17.51
C LEU A 58 6.24 13.89 16.29
N PRO A 59 7.55 14.24 16.22
CA PRO A 59 8.39 13.84 15.11
C PRO A 59 8.38 12.32 14.89
N TYR A 60 8.21 11.88 13.63
CA TYR A 60 8.08 10.46 13.30
C TYR A 60 9.25 9.59 13.84
N HIS A 61 10.47 10.12 13.85
CA HIS A 61 11.64 9.42 14.40
C HIS A 61 11.57 9.25 15.92
N GLU A 62 11.03 10.24 16.62
CA GLU A 62 10.81 10.18 18.06
C GLU A 62 9.77 9.13 18.41
N TRP A 63 8.64 9.12 17.69
CA TRP A 63 7.64 8.06 17.81
C TRP A 63 8.26 6.66 17.61
N LEU A 64 9.09 6.49 16.57
CA LEU A 64 9.74 5.22 16.31
C LEU A 64 10.70 4.79 17.42
N LYS A 65 11.40 5.72 18.07
CA LYS A 65 12.41 5.40 19.09
C LYS A 65 11.86 5.34 20.51
N GLN A 66 11.12 6.36 20.92
CA GLN A 66 10.71 6.59 22.29
C GLN A 66 9.27 6.10 22.55
N GLY A 67 8.46 5.95 21.51
CA GLY A 67 7.06 5.59 21.66
C GLY A 67 6.19 6.85 21.66
N ILE A 68 5.08 6.81 22.37
CA ILE A 68 4.08 7.87 22.41
C ILE A 68 3.73 8.16 23.87
N GLU A 69 3.29 9.39 24.15
CA GLU A 69 2.70 9.79 25.43
C GLU A 69 1.17 9.86 25.34
N GLU A 70 0.49 10.07 26.47
CA GLU A 70 -0.99 10.17 26.49
C GLU A 70 -1.50 11.35 25.65
N GLU A 71 -0.72 12.45 25.55
CA GLU A 71 -1.09 13.60 24.72
C GLU A 71 -1.10 13.31 23.21
N ASP A 72 -0.40 12.25 22.78
CA ASP A 72 -0.31 11.85 21.37
C ASP A 72 -1.47 10.97 20.92
N GLU A 73 -2.37 10.57 21.83
CA GLU A 73 -3.39 9.55 21.61
C GLU A 73 -4.23 9.82 20.35
N ASP A 74 -4.83 11.02 20.25
CA ASP A 74 -5.68 11.41 19.13
C ASP A 74 -4.91 11.46 17.80
N LEU A 75 -3.66 11.93 17.85
CA LEU A 75 -2.78 12.05 16.69
C LEU A 75 -2.46 10.66 16.12
N ILE A 76 -2.12 9.73 17.00
CA ILE A 76 -1.77 8.35 16.67
C ILE A 76 -3.01 7.58 16.22
N ALA A 77 -4.13 7.72 16.92
CA ALA A 77 -5.40 7.11 16.51
C ALA A 77 -5.80 7.55 15.10
N THR A 78 -5.70 8.85 14.81
CA THR A 78 -5.98 9.44 13.49
C THR A 78 -5.09 8.81 12.41
N TYR A 79 -3.78 8.73 12.64
CA TYR A 79 -2.88 8.07 11.71
C TYR A 79 -3.23 6.60 11.49
N LYS A 80 -3.44 5.83 12.57
CA LYS A 80 -3.74 4.39 12.49
C LYS A 80 -5.04 4.12 11.73
N HIS A 81 -6.05 4.98 11.92
CA HIS A 81 -7.29 4.95 11.14
C HIS A 81 -7.04 5.12 9.63
N MET A 82 -6.13 6.03 9.25
CA MET A 82 -5.79 6.28 7.85
C MET A 82 -4.91 5.17 7.26
N ALA A 83 -3.97 4.65 8.06
CA ALA A 83 -3.06 3.59 7.66
C ALA A 83 -3.81 2.31 7.24
N TRP A 84 -4.96 2.00 7.87
CA TRP A 84 -5.76 0.84 7.50
C TRP A 84 -6.26 0.87 6.05
N TRP A 85 -6.54 2.04 5.47
CA TRP A 85 -6.90 2.16 4.05
C TRP A 85 -5.74 1.79 3.13
N ILE A 86 -4.52 2.21 3.50
CA ILE A 86 -3.30 1.88 2.76
C ILE A 86 -3.04 0.37 2.82
N TYR A 87 -3.21 -0.25 3.99
CA TYR A 87 -2.97 -1.68 4.16
C TYR A 87 -4.01 -2.56 3.46
N ASN A 88 -5.28 -2.17 3.49
CA ASN A 88 -6.32 -2.83 2.71
C ASN A 88 -6.05 -2.73 1.20
N ASN A 89 -5.56 -1.57 0.74
CA ASN A 89 -5.13 -1.41 -0.65
C ASN A 89 -3.92 -2.30 -1.00
N ASP A 90 -2.94 -2.40 -0.11
CA ASP A 90 -1.78 -3.27 -0.28
C ASP A 90 -2.17 -4.75 -0.36
N TYR A 91 -3.09 -5.19 0.50
CA TYR A 91 -3.64 -6.55 0.42
C TYR A 91 -4.38 -6.80 -0.90
N SER A 92 -5.16 -5.83 -1.38
CA SER A 92 -5.85 -5.92 -2.67
C SER A 92 -4.86 -6.03 -3.85
N GLN A 93 -3.74 -5.30 -3.80
CA GLN A 93 -2.67 -5.39 -4.80
C GLN A 93 -1.94 -6.74 -4.76
N TYR A 94 -1.68 -7.28 -3.56
CA TYR A 94 -1.13 -8.63 -3.40
C TYR A 94 -2.07 -9.70 -3.97
N LYS A 95 -3.36 -9.65 -3.62
CA LYS A 95 -4.37 -10.60 -4.11
C LYS A 95 -4.56 -10.56 -5.64
N SER A 96 -4.31 -9.43 -6.27
CA SER A 96 -4.36 -9.27 -7.73
C SER A 96 -3.05 -9.61 -8.45
N GLY A 97 -2.00 -9.99 -7.72
CA GLY A 97 -0.68 -10.32 -8.28
C GLY A 97 0.14 -9.10 -8.70
N LEU A 98 -0.29 -7.89 -8.33
CA LEU A 98 0.40 -6.63 -8.61
C LEU A 98 1.48 -6.29 -7.57
N MET A 99 1.51 -7.02 -6.45
CA MET A 99 2.55 -6.92 -5.42
C MET A 99 3.25 -8.25 -5.25
N GLN A 100 4.59 -8.20 -5.17
CA GLN A 100 5.42 -9.38 -4.89
C GLN A 100 5.15 -9.89 -3.47
N GLU A 101 5.21 -11.21 -3.30
CA GLU A 101 4.90 -11.86 -2.04
C GLU A 101 5.84 -11.44 -0.91
N ASP A 102 7.15 -11.37 -1.18
CA ASP A 102 8.16 -10.93 -0.22
C ASP A 102 7.93 -9.49 0.29
N LEU A 103 7.55 -8.59 -0.62
CA LEU A 103 7.19 -7.21 -0.28
C LEU A 103 5.91 -7.16 0.55
N PHE A 104 4.91 -7.96 0.22
CA PHE A 104 3.68 -8.04 1.00
C PHE A 104 3.96 -8.59 2.40
N GLU A 105 4.73 -9.66 2.51
CA GLU A 105 5.12 -10.28 3.78
C GLU A 105 5.91 -9.30 4.67
N ALA A 106 6.83 -8.51 4.11
CA ALA A 106 7.53 -7.47 4.84
C ALA A 106 6.57 -6.41 5.41
N LYS A 107 5.56 -6.00 4.63
CA LYS A 107 4.53 -5.05 5.08
C LYS A 107 3.59 -5.65 6.12
N LYS A 108 3.21 -6.91 5.94
CA LYS A 108 2.36 -7.67 6.86
C LYS A 108 3.03 -7.79 8.23
N ASN A 109 4.28 -8.27 8.26
CA ASN A 109 5.01 -8.55 9.49
C ASN A 109 5.60 -7.29 10.15
N GLY A 110 5.71 -6.18 9.42
CA GLY A 110 6.16 -4.89 9.94
C GLY A 110 4.99 -3.93 10.21
N PRO A 111 4.70 -3.00 9.28
CA PRO A 111 3.73 -1.93 9.51
C PRO A 111 2.32 -2.40 9.85
N MET A 112 1.79 -3.46 9.23
CA MET A 112 0.43 -3.94 9.55
C MET A 112 0.35 -4.54 10.95
N ALA A 113 1.29 -5.42 11.30
CA ALA A 113 1.40 -6.00 12.64
C ALA A 113 1.59 -4.90 13.70
N ARG A 114 2.43 -3.90 13.44
CA ARG A 114 2.59 -2.74 14.33
C ARG A 114 1.31 -1.91 14.44
N ASN A 115 0.54 -1.77 13.37
CA ASN A 115 -0.67 -0.95 13.39
C ASN A 115 -1.81 -1.58 14.22
N VAL A 116 -1.88 -2.92 14.30
CA VAL A 116 -2.86 -3.63 15.14
C VAL A 116 -2.37 -3.88 16.56
N ASN A 117 -1.06 -3.90 16.81
CA ASN A 117 -0.50 -4.25 18.13
C ASN A 117 0.12 -3.07 18.89
N GLY A 118 0.42 -1.95 18.23
CA GLY A 118 1.22 -0.88 18.81
C GLY A 118 2.67 -1.30 19.10
N LYS A 119 3.45 -0.39 19.67
CA LYS A 119 4.83 -0.66 20.11
C LYS A 119 4.95 -0.92 21.62
N ASN A 120 4.08 -0.31 22.42
CA ASN A 120 4.01 -0.45 23.86
C ASN A 120 2.55 -0.63 24.29
N TYR A 121 2.32 -0.77 25.59
CA TYR A 121 0.99 -0.99 26.15
C TYR A 121 0.00 0.12 25.74
N LEU A 122 0.39 1.40 25.87
CA LEU A 122 -0.47 2.54 25.53
C LEU A 122 -0.87 2.53 24.05
N GLU A 123 0.11 2.42 23.14
CA GLU A 123 -0.16 2.37 21.70
C GLU A 123 -0.97 1.12 21.32
N CYS A 124 -0.82 0.01 22.05
CA CYS A 124 -1.60 -1.20 21.81
C CYS A 124 -3.08 -0.96 22.06
N ILE A 125 -3.45 -0.35 23.19
CA ILE A 125 -4.85 -0.03 23.51
C ILE A 125 -5.48 0.79 22.38
N ILE A 126 -4.81 1.88 21.99
CA ILE A 126 -5.25 2.75 20.88
C ILE A 126 -5.39 1.93 19.59
N SER A 127 -4.43 1.05 19.30
CA SER A 127 -4.45 0.21 18.09
C SER A 127 -5.65 -0.73 18.06
N LYS A 128 -6.03 -1.32 19.21
CA LYS A 128 -7.19 -2.21 19.31
C LYS A 128 -8.49 -1.46 19.12
N GLU A 129 -8.63 -0.30 19.77
CA GLU A 129 -9.84 0.54 19.62
C GLU A 129 -10.03 0.99 18.17
N VAL A 130 -8.97 1.47 17.54
CA VAL A 130 -8.98 1.86 16.13
C VAL A 130 -9.37 0.66 15.24
N TRP A 131 -8.82 -0.53 15.51
CA TRP A 131 -9.11 -1.72 14.72
C TRP A 131 -10.55 -2.20 14.90
N ASP A 132 -11.09 -2.16 16.11
CA ASP A 132 -12.48 -2.56 16.39
C ASP A 132 -13.49 -1.68 15.65
N VAL A 133 -13.18 -0.39 15.47
CA VAL A 133 -13.98 0.51 14.62
C VAL A 133 -13.85 0.15 13.13
N ARG A 134 -12.63 -0.19 12.68
CA ARG A 134 -12.30 -0.34 11.25
C ARG A 134 -12.58 -1.72 10.66
N LYS A 135 -12.53 -2.79 11.45
CA LYS A 135 -12.64 -4.18 10.98
C LYS A 135 -13.89 -4.49 10.15
N ASN A 136 -14.97 -3.74 10.39
CA ASN A 136 -16.25 -3.89 9.66
C ASN A 136 -16.29 -3.11 8.32
N ASN A 137 -15.26 -2.31 8.01
CA ASN A 137 -15.17 -1.59 6.73
C ASN A 137 -14.47 -2.39 5.63
N PHE A 138 -13.86 -3.54 5.97
CA PHE A 138 -13.00 -4.28 5.06
C PHE A 138 -13.55 -5.68 4.74
N GLN A 139 -12.98 -6.29 3.69
CA GLN A 139 -13.36 -7.64 3.27
C GLN A 139 -12.99 -8.66 4.36
N PRO A 140 -13.82 -9.72 4.57
CA PRO A 140 -13.59 -10.70 5.62
C PRO A 140 -12.19 -11.31 5.61
N GLU A 141 -11.62 -11.58 4.44
CA GLU A 141 -10.29 -12.17 4.31
C GLU A 141 -9.19 -11.24 4.80
N PHE A 142 -9.32 -9.93 4.57
CA PHE A 142 -8.38 -8.94 5.12
C PHE A 142 -8.51 -8.84 6.63
N THR A 143 -9.75 -8.80 7.13
CA THR A 143 -10.02 -8.74 8.57
C THR A 143 -9.48 -9.98 9.29
N GLN A 144 -9.69 -11.18 8.75
CA GLN A 144 -9.14 -12.43 9.28
C GLN A 144 -7.60 -12.41 9.29
N LEU A 145 -6.98 -11.87 8.24
CA LEU A 145 -5.53 -11.70 8.21
C LEU A 145 -5.05 -10.80 9.35
N ILE A 146 -5.65 -9.61 9.51
CA ILE A 146 -5.22 -8.68 10.57
C ILE A 146 -5.52 -9.23 11.96
N ASP A 147 -6.66 -9.88 12.16
CA ASP A 147 -7.01 -10.55 13.43
C ASP A 147 -5.98 -11.65 13.76
N SER A 148 -5.44 -12.36 12.77
CA SER A 148 -4.39 -13.36 13.00
C SER A 148 -3.04 -12.78 13.43
N LEU A 149 -2.79 -11.49 13.16
CA LEU A 149 -1.59 -10.78 13.60
C LEU A 149 -1.76 -10.16 14.99
N SER A 150 -3.00 -10.09 15.49
CA SER A 150 -3.35 -9.39 16.73
C SER A 150 -2.86 -10.18 17.95
N VAL A 151 -2.09 -9.52 18.81
CA VAL A 151 -1.70 -10.04 20.13
C VAL A 151 -2.37 -9.25 21.26
N PRO A 152 -2.60 -9.87 22.44
CA PRO A 152 -3.06 -9.18 23.64
C PRO A 152 -2.09 -8.08 24.11
N CYS A 153 -2.63 -6.94 24.59
CA CYS A 153 -1.80 -5.80 25.00
C CYS A 153 -1.01 -6.02 26.29
N ASP A 154 -1.40 -6.97 27.13
CA ASP A 154 -0.64 -7.37 28.33
C ASP A 154 0.70 -8.05 28.01
N GLN A 155 0.90 -8.46 26.76
CA GLN A 155 2.16 -9.00 26.24
C GLN A 155 3.12 -7.90 25.75
N MET A 156 2.68 -6.64 25.72
CA MET A 156 3.49 -5.50 25.26
C MET A 156 4.28 -4.90 26.42
N GLU A 157 5.46 -4.34 26.12
CA GLU A 157 6.22 -3.55 27.10
C GLU A 157 5.38 -2.37 27.59
N LYS A 158 5.35 -2.16 28.90
CA LYS A 158 4.63 -1.03 29.52
C LYS A 158 5.36 0.27 29.30
#